data_AF-A0A1G8JQK6-F1
#
_entry.id   AF-A0A1G8JQK6-F1
#
_cell.length_a   1.000
_cell.length_b   1.000
_cell.length_c   1.000
_cell.angle_alpha   90.00
_cell.angle_beta   90.00
_cell.angle_gamma   90.00
#
_symmetry.space_group_name_H-M   'P 1'
#
loop_
_entity.id
_entity.type
_entity.pdbx_description
1 polymer ?
#
loop_
_entity_poly.entity_id
_entity_poly.type
_entity_poly.pdbx_seq_one_letter_code
_entity_poly.pdbx_strand_id
1 'polypeptide(L)'
;MSVNNLAPEGRKLLRVEQRNKAVPVERKPEWIKAKVQMGPEFVGLKNLVKKEGLHTVCEEAGCPNIFECWEDKEATFLIGGSECTRRCDFCQIDTGKPSPLDRLEPTKVARSVQS
;
A
#
# COMPACT_ATOMS: atom_id res chain seq x y z
N MET A 1 -5.60 -12.73 32.17
CA MET A 1 -4.59 -12.12 31.27
C MET A 1 -5.35 -11.25 30.29
N SER A 2 -5.21 -9.92 30.35
CA SER A 2 -5.88 -9.02 29.39
C SER A 2 -5.32 -9.25 27.99
N VAL A 3 -6.11 -9.85 27.11
CA VAL A 3 -5.77 -9.94 25.69
C VAL A 3 -5.77 -8.52 25.14
N ASN A 4 -4.61 -8.04 24.70
CA ASN A 4 -4.46 -6.68 24.20
C ASN A 4 -5.16 -6.58 22.83
N ASN A 5 -6.42 -6.12 22.85
CA ASN A 5 -7.34 -6.04 21.71
C ASN A 5 -7.12 -4.80 20.83
N LEU A 6 -5.94 -4.20 20.92
CA LEU A 6 -5.54 -3.04 20.15
C LEU A 6 -4.63 -3.45 19.00
N ALA A 7 -4.85 -2.80 17.85
CA ALA A 7 -3.91 -2.80 16.74
C ALA A 7 -2.69 -1.92 17.08
N PRO A 8 -1.56 -2.04 16.36
CA PRO A 8 -0.37 -1.19 16.57
C PRO A 8 -0.67 0.32 16.61
N GLU A 9 -1.62 0.75 15.80
CA GLU A 9 -2.15 2.11 15.67
C GLU A 9 -3.17 2.50 16.76
N GLY A 10 -3.40 1.65 17.76
CA GLY A 10 -4.23 1.95 18.92
C GLY A 10 -5.75 1.79 18.72
N ARG A 11 -6.22 1.40 17.52
CA ARG A 11 -7.64 1.09 17.29
C ARG A 11 -8.01 -0.29 17.84
N LYS A 12 -9.30 -0.47 18.15
CA LYS A 12 -9.83 -1.79 18.54
C LYS A 12 -9.86 -2.73 17.32
N LEU A 13 -9.29 -3.92 17.49
CA LEU A 13 -9.35 -4.97 16.47
C LEU A 13 -10.77 -5.50 16.30
N LEU A 14 -11.17 -5.78 15.06
CA LEU A 14 -12.41 -6.49 14.74
C LEU A 14 -12.33 -7.94 15.20
N ARG A 15 -13.49 -8.60 15.34
CA ARG A 15 -13.56 -10.01 15.80
C ARG A 15 -12.66 -10.95 15.00
N VAL A 16 -12.62 -10.78 13.67
CA VAL A 16 -11.81 -11.63 12.78
C VAL A 16 -10.32 -11.33 12.96
N GLU A 17 -9.93 -10.05 13.01
CA GLU A 17 -8.54 -9.64 13.22
C GLU A 17 -7.97 -10.13 14.56
N GLN A 18 -8.77 -10.07 15.64
CA GLN A 18 -8.39 -10.61 16.95
C GLN A 18 -8.12 -12.11 16.88
N ARG A 19 -8.99 -12.86 16.18
CA ARG A 19 -8.83 -14.30 15.98
C ARG A 19 -7.57 -14.61 15.18
N ASN A 20 -7.32 -13.87 14.10
CA ASN A 20 -6.14 -14.07 13.26
C ASN A 20 -4.85 -13.75 14.01
N LYS A 21 -4.83 -12.70 14.85
CA LYS A 21 -3.67 -12.33 15.69
C LYS A 21 -3.27 -13.43 16.69
N ALA A 22 -4.16 -14.36 17.02
CA ALA A 22 -3.85 -15.50 17.88
C ALA A 22 -2.97 -16.56 17.18
N VAL A 23 -2.92 -16.54 15.84
CA VAL A 23 -2.02 -17.37 15.04
C VAL A 23 -0.71 -16.59 14.81
N PRO A 24 0.45 -17.12 15.21
CA PRO A 24 1.73 -16.47 14.94
C PRO A 24 2.00 -16.37 13.43
N VAL A 25 2.62 -15.27 13.01
CA VAL A 25 3.04 -15.07 11.60
C VAL A 25 3.98 -16.20 11.20
N GLU A 26 3.65 -16.89 10.09
CA GLU A 26 4.49 -17.97 9.59
C GLU A 26 5.80 -17.43 9.02
N ARG A 27 6.88 -18.18 9.26
CA ARG A 27 8.15 -17.92 8.59
C ARG A 27 7.96 -18.14 7.09
N LYS A 28 8.34 -17.13 6.30
CA LYS A 28 8.31 -17.25 4.83
C LYS A 28 9.31 -18.34 4.39
N PRO A 29 8.92 -19.20 3.43
CA PRO A 29 9.80 -20.23 2.90
C PRO A 29 10.97 -19.62 2.12
N GLU A 30 12.06 -20.37 1.98
CA GLU A 30 13.33 -19.84 1.42
C GLU A 30 13.26 -19.36 -0.03
N TRP A 31 12.25 -19.80 -0.80
CA TRP A 31 12.03 -19.37 -2.18
C TRP A 31 11.25 -18.05 -2.31
N ILE A 32 10.61 -17.56 -1.24
CA ILE A 32 9.94 -16.25 -1.25
C ILE A 32 10.94 -15.19 -0.77
N LYS A 33 11.57 -14.51 -1.72
CA LYS A 33 12.53 -13.42 -1.47
C LYS A 33 12.21 -12.24 -2.37
N ALA A 34 12.16 -11.04 -1.80
CA ALA A 34 12.05 -9.81 -2.57
C ALA A 34 13.42 -9.47 -3.17
N LYS A 35 13.46 -9.13 -4.46
CA LYS A 35 14.62 -8.44 -5.05
C LYS A 35 14.54 -6.98 -4.63
N VAL A 36 15.53 -6.52 -3.86
CA VAL A 36 15.60 -5.12 -3.45
C VAL A 36 16.62 -4.42 -4.33
N GLN A 37 16.13 -3.53 -5.18
CA GLN A 37 16.93 -2.63 -6.00
C GLN A 37 16.32 -1.23 -5.88
N MET A 38 17.11 -0.29 -5.39
CA MET A 38 16.71 1.12 -5.27
C MET A 38 17.53 1.93 -6.27
N GLY A 39 17.33 1.65 -7.54
CA GLY A 39 18.02 2.32 -8.62
C GLY A 39 17.42 3.69 -8.94
N PRO A 40 17.97 4.38 -9.95
CA PRO A 40 17.52 5.71 -10.33
C PRO A 40 16.06 5.73 -10.77
N GLU A 41 15.56 4.66 -11.40
CA GLU A 41 14.20 4.59 -11.90
C GLU A 41 13.19 4.39 -10.77
N PHE A 42 13.48 3.50 -9.80
CA PHE A 42 12.71 3.42 -8.56
C PHE A 42 12.60 4.78 -7.86
N VAL A 43 13.72 5.49 -7.69
CA VAL A 43 13.75 6.81 -7.04
C VAL A 43 13.00 7.85 -7.85
N GLY A 44 13.13 7.82 -9.18
CA GLY A 44 12.42 8.70 -10.10
C GLY A 44 10.90 8.54 -9.98
N LEU A 45 10.41 7.30 -10.03
CA LEU A 45 8.99 6.99 -9.95
C LEU A 45 8.41 7.33 -8.57
N LYS A 46 9.17 7.06 -7.49
CA LYS A 46 8.82 7.49 -6.13
C LYS A 46 8.64 8.99 -6.02
N ASN A 47 9.58 9.75 -6.59
CA ASN A 47 9.52 11.21 -6.56
C ASN A 47 8.38 11.75 -7.42
N LEU A 48 8.10 11.13 -8.56
CA LEU A 48 6.98 11.48 -9.44
C LEU A 48 5.64 11.33 -8.72
N VAL A 49 5.38 10.15 -8.15
CA VAL A 49 4.13 9.85 -7.41
C VAL A 49 3.94 10.85 -6.27
N LYS A 50 4.99 11.08 -5.46
CA LYS A 50 4.96 12.03 -4.36
C LYS A 50 4.73 13.48 -4.82
N LYS A 51 5.39 13.90 -5.90
CA LYS A 51 5.31 15.27 -6.43
C LYS A 51 3.91 15.58 -6.97
N GLU A 52 3.30 14.64 -7.68
CA GLU A 52 1.96 14.81 -8.24
C GLU A 52 0.85 14.59 -7.20
N GLY A 53 1.20 14.16 -5.98
CA GLY A 53 0.25 13.86 -4.92
C GLY A 53 -0.66 12.68 -5.28
N LEU A 54 -0.09 11.66 -5.91
CA LEU A 54 -0.77 10.43 -6.31
C LEU A 54 -0.45 9.29 -5.34
N HIS A 55 -1.24 8.23 -5.42
CA HIS A 55 -1.02 6.99 -4.68
C HIS A 55 -0.84 5.82 -5.66
N THR A 56 -0.16 4.77 -5.20
CA THR A 56 -0.03 3.52 -5.95
C THR A 56 -0.44 2.35 -5.07
N VAL A 57 -1.07 1.33 -5.66
CA VAL A 57 -1.32 0.09 -4.93
C VAL A 57 0.01 -0.61 -4.59
N CYS A 58 1.07 -0.33 -5.34
CA CYS A 58 2.43 -0.84 -5.07
C CYS A 58 2.90 -0.47 -3.66
N GLU A 59 2.73 0.80 -3.28
CA GLU A 59 3.11 1.31 -1.95
C GLU A 59 2.05 1.00 -0.89
N GLU A 60 0.80 1.39 -1.13
CA GLU A 60 -0.27 1.34 -0.12
C GLU A 60 -0.61 -0.12 0.27
N ALA A 61 -0.49 -1.06 -0.68
CA ALA A 61 -0.70 -2.49 -0.42
C ALA A 61 0.58 -3.25 -0.03
N GLY A 62 1.75 -2.58 0.05
CA GLY A 62 2.98 -3.20 0.56
C GLY A 62 3.50 -4.31 -0.34
N CYS A 63 3.39 -4.12 -1.66
CA CYS A 63 3.75 -5.13 -2.63
C CYS A 63 5.26 -5.44 -2.57
N PRO A 64 5.67 -6.71 -2.41
CA PRO A 64 7.10 -7.07 -2.34
C PRO A 64 7.85 -6.83 -3.66
N ASN A 65 7.14 -6.65 -4.76
CA ASN A 65 7.71 -6.45 -6.10
C ASN A 65 7.93 -4.97 -6.44
N ILE A 66 7.62 -4.03 -5.53
CA ILE A 66 7.71 -2.59 -5.81
C ILE A 66 9.09 -2.17 -6.34
N PHE A 67 10.17 -2.76 -5.83
CA PHE A 67 11.53 -2.45 -6.26
C PHE A 67 11.81 -2.92 -7.69
N GLU A 68 11.30 -4.08 -8.08
CA GLU A 68 11.49 -4.65 -9.42
C GLU A 68 10.62 -3.90 -10.43
N CYS A 69 9.32 -3.80 -10.18
CA CYS A 69 8.39 -3.14 -11.10
C CYS A 69 8.76 -1.67 -11.34
N TRP A 70 9.08 -0.91 -10.29
CA TRP A 70 9.37 0.51 -10.47
C TRP A 70 10.73 0.75 -11.13
N GLU A 71 11.70 -0.14 -10.93
CA GLU A 71 12.97 -0.05 -11.67
C GLU A 71 12.74 -0.29 -13.17
N ASP A 72 11.79 -1.18 -13.52
CA ASP A 72 11.36 -1.43 -14.90
C ASP A 72 10.32 -0.41 -15.42
N LYS A 73 10.06 0.68 -14.70
CA LYS A 73 9.07 1.73 -15.03
C LYS A 73 7.62 1.24 -15.10
N GLU A 74 7.29 0.21 -14.35
CA GLU A 74 5.94 -0.32 -14.20
C GLU A 74 5.34 0.07 -12.85
N ALA A 75 4.15 0.67 -12.86
CA ALA A 75 3.42 1.01 -11.65
C ALA A 75 1.91 0.86 -11.85
N THR A 76 1.19 0.59 -10.76
CA THR A 76 -0.27 0.57 -10.74
C THR A 76 -0.77 1.66 -9.79
N PHE A 77 -1.41 2.68 -10.37
CA PHE A 77 -1.98 3.79 -9.61
C PHE A 77 -3.18 3.34 -8.76
N LEU A 78 -3.31 3.93 -7.57
CA LEU A 78 -4.47 3.84 -6.70
C LEU A 78 -5.17 5.20 -6.72
N ILE A 79 -6.38 5.23 -7.30
CA ILE A 79 -7.20 6.45 -7.39
C ILE A 79 -8.18 6.54 -6.21
N GLY A 80 -8.63 7.76 -5.90
CA GLY A 80 -9.56 8.03 -4.80
C GLY A 80 -8.89 8.13 -3.42
N GLY A 81 -7.56 8.27 -3.39
CA GLY A 81 -6.75 8.38 -2.16
C GLY A 81 -6.30 7.04 -1.58
N SER A 82 -5.60 7.10 -0.45
CA SER A 82 -5.04 5.93 0.26
C SER A 82 -6.00 5.27 1.25
N GLU A 83 -7.18 5.85 1.51
CA GLU A 83 -8.14 5.32 2.47
C GLU A 83 -9.31 4.60 1.78
N CYS A 84 -9.46 3.31 2.06
CA CYS A 84 -10.58 2.50 1.59
C CYS A 84 -11.75 2.55 2.57
N THR A 85 -12.98 2.64 2.06
CA THR A 85 -14.20 2.53 2.89
C THR A 85 -14.55 1.09 3.27
N ARG A 86 -13.83 0.11 2.70
CA ARG A 86 -13.99 -1.32 2.97
C ARG A 86 -12.77 -1.85 3.71
N ARG A 87 -12.90 -3.07 4.25
CA ARG A 87 -11.84 -3.72 5.04
C ARG A 87 -11.76 -5.21 4.75
N CYS A 88 -11.05 -5.56 3.68
CA CYS A 88 -10.77 -6.95 3.33
C CYS A 88 -9.64 -7.47 4.24
N ASP A 89 -9.80 -8.67 4.81
CA ASP A 89 -8.92 -9.21 5.85
C ASP A 89 -7.46 -9.47 5.38
N PHE A 90 -7.24 -9.54 4.06
CA PHE A 90 -5.92 -9.69 3.45
C PHE A 90 -5.28 -8.35 3.04
N CYS A 91 -6.06 -7.27 2.98
CA CYS A 91 -5.63 -6.00 2.40
C CYS A 91 -5.07 -5.10 3.49
N GLN A 92 -3.89 -4.53 3.24
CA GLN A 92 -3.24 -3.61 4.19
C GLN A 92 -3.49 -2.12 3.90
N ILE A 93 -4.20 -1.78 2.82
CA ILE A 93 -4.60 -0.39 2.55
C ILE A 93 -5.46 0.10 3.72
N ASP A 94 -5.18 1.32 4.18
CA ASP A 94 -5.84 1.90 5.34
C ASP A 94 -7.36 1.92 5.15
N THR A 95 -8.09 1.53 6.21
CA THR A 95 -9.54 1.73 6.23
C THR A 95 -9.83 3.04 6.93
N GLY A 96 -10.53 3.93 6.25
CA GLY A 96 -10.77 5.28 6.75
C GLY A 96 -11.94 5.97 6.08
N LYS A 97 -12.13 7.24 6.43
CA LYS A 97 -13.08 8.12 5.75
C LYS A 97 -12.29 8.89 4.69
N PRO A 98 -12.50 8.62 3.39
CA PRO A 98 -11.71 9.27 2.35
C PRO A 98 -11.77 10.79 2.42
N SER A 99 -10.68 11.41 1.98
CA SER A 99 -10.65 12.83 1.66
C SER A 99 -11.69 13.19 0.57
N PRO A 100 -12.05 14.48 0.42
CA PRO A 100 -12.92 14.91 -0.66
C PRO A 100 -12.40 14.47 -2.04
N LEU A 101 -13.31 14.10 -2.93
CA LEU A 101 -12.97 13.67 -4.29
C LEU A 101 -12.11 14.70 -5.02
N ASP A 102 -10.90 14.31 -5.42
CA ASP A 102 -10.06 15.10 -6.31
C ASP A 102 -10.48 14.87 -7.77
N ARG A 103 -11.16 15.87 -8.35
CA ARG A 103 -11.61 15.80 -9.76
C ARG A 103 -10.47 15.96 -10.77
N LEU A 104 -9.30 16.42 -10.34
CA LEU A 104 -8.12 16.58 -11.18
C LEU A 104 -7.19 15.36 -11.15
N GLU A 105 -7.44 14.39 -10.26
CA GLU A 105 -6.67 13.14 -10.15
C GLU A 105 -6.52 12.40 -11.50
N PRO A 106 -7.56 12.25 -12.34
CA PRO A 106 -7.40 11.61 -13.66
C PRO A 106 -6.39 12.33 -14.57
N THR A 107 -6.36 13.66 -14.54
CA THR A 107 -5.42 14.46 -15.32
C THR A 107 -4.00 14.33 -14.80
N LYS A 108 -3.82 14.30 -13.48
CA LYS A 108 -2.51 14.06 -12.84
C LYS A 108 -1.96 12.69 -13.24
N VAL A 109 -2.78 11.63 -13.14
CA VAL A 109 -2.40 10.28 -13.58
C VAL A 109 -2.01 10.26 -15.05
N ALA A 110 -2.84 10.85 -15.93
CA ALA A 110 -2.53 10.90 -17.36
C ALA A 110 -1.20 11.61 -17.64
N ARG A 111 -0.90 12.71 -16.93
CA ARG A 111 0.37 13.43 -17.04
C ARG A 111 1.56 12.58 -16.56
N SER A 112 1.41 11.86 -15.45
CA SER A 112 2.45 10.97 -14.91
C SER A 112 2.79 9.81 -15.83
N VAL A 113 1.84 9.34 -16.65
CA VAL A 113 2.09 8.26 -17.63
C VAL A 113 2.82 8.78 -18.87
N GLN A 114 2.65 10.06 -19.23
CA GLN A 114 3.26 10.66 -20.43
C GLN A 114 4.70 11.14 -20.23
N SER A 115 5.10 11.44 -18.99
CA SER A 115 6.40 12.00 -18.63
C SER A 115 7.49 10.95 -18.52
#